data_AF-A0A0Q4ICL3-F1
#
_entry.id   AF-A0A0Q4ICL3-F1
#
_cell.length_a   1.000
_cell.length_b   1.000
_cell.length_c   1.000
_cell.angle_alpha   90.00
_cell.angle_beta   90.00
_cell.angle_gamma   90.00
#
_symmetry.space_group_name_H-M   'P 1'
#
loop_
_entity.id
_entity.type
_entity.pdbx_description
1 polymer ?
#
loop_
_entity_poly.entity_id
_entity_poly.type
_entity_poly.pdbx_seq_one_letter_code
_entity_poly.pdbx_strand_id
1 'polypeptide(L)'
;MISAAMDRMMAGMMVKPSGDVDRDFVAMMLPHHQGAIDMAVAELRYGHNEQLKRIAQEIIIDQQQEIAAMKLAIGQPLPRSTPAPTQGGDHHSHMEH
;
A
#
# COMPACT_ATOMS: atom_id res chain seq x y z
N MET A 1 7.62 8.15 -13.96
CA MET A 1 8.62 7.10 -14.31
C MET A 1 9.31 6.65 -13.03
N ILE A 2 10.02 5.50 -13.08
CA ILE A 2 10.71 4.89 -11.93
C ILE A 2 11.58 5.90 -11.15
N SER A 3 12.27 6.81 -11.85
CA SER A 3 13.09 7.86 -11.22
C SER A 3 12.32 8.72 -10.22
N ALA A 4 11.14 9.21 -10.58
CA ALA A 4 10.32 10.04 -9.69
C ALA A 4 9.83 9.28 -8.46
N ALA A 5 9.63 7.95 -8.55
CA ALA A 5 9.29 7.11 -7.40
C ALA A 5 10.49 6.96 -6.46
N MET A 6 11.68 6.72 -7.03
CA MET A 6 12.93 6.67 -6.28
C MET A 6 13.23 7.99 -5.58
N ASP A 7 13.05 9.14 -6.25
CA ASP A 7 13.30 10.46 -5.67
C ASP A 7 12.40 10.72 -4.44
N ARG A 8 11.10 10.41 -4.55
CA ARG A 8 10.16 10.52 -3.42
C ARG A 8 10.52 9.58 -2.28
N MET A 9 10.91 8.34 -2.60
CA MET A 9 11.35 7.34 -1.63
C MET A 9 12.57 7.84 -0.84
N MET A 10 13.61 8.30 -1.55
CA MET A 10 14.83 8.83 -0.93
C MET A 10 14.53 10.04 -0.05
N ALA A 11 13.73 10.98 -0.54
CA ALA A 11 13.32 12.15 0.25
C ALA A 11 12.55 11.76 1.52
N GLY A 12 11.65 10.77 1.43
CA GLY A 12 10.90 10.27 2.58
C GLY A 12 11.75 9.54 3.61
N MET A 13 12.81 8.84 3.18
CA MET A 13 13.75 8.14 4.07
C MET A 13 14.70 9.08 4.82
N MET A 14 14.78 10.35 4.45
CA MET A 14 15.59 11.36 5.17
C MET A 14 14.88 11.81 6.46
N VAL A 15 14.77 10.89 7.42
CA VAL A 15 14.20 11.14 8.75
C VAL A 15 15.29 11.34 9.79
N LYS A 16 15.09 12.33 10.66
CA LYS A 16 15.95 12.53 11.84
C LYS A 16 15.64 11.40 12.84
N PRO A 17 16.64 10.66 13.34
CA PRO A 17 16.42 9.63 14.35
C PRO A 17 15.71 10.20 15.58
N SER A 18 14.69 9.48 16.04
CA SER A 18 13.92 9.81 17.23
C SER A 18 14.59 9.27 18.50
N GLY A 19 15.48 8.29 18.37
CA GLY A 19 16.11 7.58 19.49
C GLY A 19 15.36 6.31 19.92
N ASP A 20 14.20 6.04 19.32
CA ASP A 20 13.46 4.79 19.42
C ASP A 20 13.70 3.99 18.13
N VAL A 21 14.39 2.85 18.25
CA VAL A 21 14.81 2.03 17.11
C VAL A 21 13.61 1.47 16.34
N ASP A 22 12.54 1.09 17.02
CA ASP A 22 11.35 0.53 16.37
C ASP A 22 10.64 1.62 15.55
N ARG A 23 10.54 2.83 16.10
CA ARG A 23 9.98 3.98 15.39
C ARG A 23 10.87 4.44 14.24
N ASP A 24 12.18 4.44 14.42
CA ASP A 24 13.13 4.85 13.38
C ASP A 24 13.13 3.84 12.22
N PHE A 25 13.06 2.54 12.51
CA PHE A 25 12.90 1.48 11.51
C PHE A 25 11.63 1.69 10.69
N VAL A 26 10.48 1.88 11.35
CA VAL A 26 9.19 2.09 10.65
C VAL A 26 9.19 3.39 9.85
N ALA A 27 9.77 4.47 10.40
CA ALA A 27 9.87 5.75 9.72
C ALA A 27 10.69 5.68 8.43
N MET A 28 11.72 4.81 8.37
CA MET A 28 12.49 4.56 7.16
C MET A 28 11.81 3.58 6.20
N MET A 29 11.16 2.53 6.72
CA MET A 29 10.58 1.47 5.89
C MET A 29 9.25 1.83 5.24
N LEU A 30 8.46 2.72 5.86
CA LEU A 30 7.25 3.27 5.25
C LEU A 30 7.50 3.90 3.86
N PRO A 31 8.39 4.91 3.72
CA PRO A 31 8.69 5.51 2.43
C PRO A 31 9.42 4.54 1.49
N HIS A 32 10.28 3.65 2.00
CA HIS A 32 10.93 2.60 1.20
C HIS A 32 9.90 1.70 0.49
N HIS A 33 8.95 1.14 1.25
CA HIS A 33 7.91 0.27 0.72
C HIS A 33 6.96 1.03 -0.22
N GLN A 34 6.60 2.28 0.11
CA GLN A 34 5.79 3.09 -0.80
C GLN A 34 6.52 3.36 -2.13
N GLY A 35 7.83 3.59 -2.09
CA GLY A 35 8.67 3.71 -3.29
C GLY A 35 8.65 2.44 -4.14
N ALA A 36 8.79 1.28 -3.49
CA ALA A 36 8.71 -0.02 -4.16
C ALA A 36 7.34 -0.24 -4.84
N ILE A 37 6.24 0.10 -4.16
CA ILE A 37 4.88 0.06 -4.73
C ILE A 37 4.78 0.99 -5.94
N ASP A 38 5.26 2.23 -5.84
CA ASP A 38 5.19 3.21 -6.93
C ASP A 38 5.97 2.74 -8.18
N MET A 39 7.13 2.09 -7.98
CA MET A 39 7.92 1.50 -9.05
C MET A 39 7.23 0.28 -9.66
N ALA A 40 6.67 -0.61 -8.84
CA ALA A 40 5.92 -1.77 -9.29
C ALA A 40 4.67 -1.36 -10.11
N VAL A 41 3.96 -0.31 -9.69
CA VAL A 41 2.86 0.27 -10.46
C VAL A 41 3.34 0.83 -11.80
N ALA A 42 4.54 1.42 -11.86
CA ALA A 42 5.11 1.87 -13.13
C ALA A 42 5.44 0.67 -14.05
N GLU A 43 5.98 -0.42 -13.52
CA GLU A 43 6.23 -1.65 -14.29
C GLU A 43 4.93 -2.26 -14.81
N LEU A 44 3.87 -2.30 -14.02
CA LEU A 44 2.55 -2.77 -14.48
C LEU A 44 1.97 -1.94 -15.62
N ARG A 45 2.19 -0.61 -15.59
CA ARG A 45 1.63 0.32 -16.58
C ARG A 45 2.43 0.39 -17.87
N TYR A 46 3.74 0.33 -17.78
CA TYR A 46 4.64 0.66 -18.88
C TYR A 46 5.60 -0.47 -19.26
N GLY A 47 5.71 -1.51 -18.44
CA GLY A 47 6.54 -2.68 -18.70
C GLY A 47 5.97 -3.59 -19.78
N HIS A 48 6.84 -4.39 -20.38
CA HIS A 48 6.51 -5.31 -21.46
C HIS A 48 6.83 -6.78 -21.14
N ASN A 49 7.55 -7.03 -20.05
CA ASN A 49 7.92 -8.38 -19.63
C ASN A 49 6.86 -8.93 -18.67
N GLU A 50 6.15 -9.98 -19.08
CA GLU A 50 5.07 -10.56 -18.30
C GLU A 50 5.52 -11.20 -16.97
N GLN A 51 6.77 -11.68 -16.89
CA GLN A 51 7.32 -12.16 -15.63
C GLN A 51 7.59 -11.01 -14.66
N LEU A 52 8.15 -9.89 -15.15
CA LEU A 52 8.38 -8.72 -14.31
C LEU A 52 7.07 -8.08 -13.84
N LYS A 53 6.02 -8.09 -14.66
CA LYS A 53 4.69 -7.63 -14.26
C LYS A 53 4.06 -8.51 -13.17
N ARG A 54 4.28 -9.83 -13.22
CA ARG A 54 3.85 -10.73 -12.12
C ARG A 54 4.58 -10.42 -10.82
N ILE A 55 5.91 -10.25 -10.88
CA ILE A 55 6.71 -9.86 -9.72
C ILE A 55 6.24 -8.49 -9.18
N ALA A 56 5.94 -7.53 -10.06
CA ALA A 56 5.42 -6.23 -9.64
C ALA A 56 4.08 -6.34 -8.91
N GLN A 57 3.19 -7.24 -9.34
CA GLN A 57 1.92 -7.48 -8.65
C GLN A 57 2.13 -8.07 -7.25
N GLU A 58 3.08 -8.99 -7.09
CA GLU A 58 3.46 -9.58 -5.80
C GLU A 58 4.04 -8.51 -4.87
N ILE A 59 4.99 -7.69 -5.35
CA ILE A 59 5.56 -6.56 -4.60
C ILE A 59 4.46 -5.64 -4.07
N ILE A 60 3.46 -5.29 -4.89
CA ILE A 60 2.38 -4.40 -4.43
C ILE A 60 1.62 -4.99 -3.25
N ILE A 61 1.29 -6.29 -3.30
CA ILE A 61 0.53 -6.98 -2.27
C ILE A 61 1.34 -7.05 -0.98
N ASP A 62 2.58 -7.55 -1.07
CA ASP A 62 3.42 -7.81 0.09
C ASP A 62 3.79 -6.51 0.80
N GLN A 63 4.25 -5.50 0.04
CA GLN A 63 4.64 -4.21 0.63
C GLN A 63 3.44 -3.47 1.26
N GLN A 64 2.22 -3.63 0.73
CA GLN A 64 1.02 -3.06 1.36
C GLN A 64 0.72 -3.71 2.71
N GLN A 65 0.86 -5.04 2.80
CA GLN A 65 0.68 -5.77 4.05
C GLN A 65 1.74 -5.39 5.08
N GLU A 66 3.00 -5.27 4.67
CA GLU A 66 4.11 -4.84 5.54
C GLU A 66 3.92 -3.41 6.04
N ILE A 67 3.47 -2.48 5.20
CA ILE A 67 3.10 -1.12 5.64
C ILE A 67 2.03 -1.15 6.73
N ALA A 68 0.99 -1.97 6.56
CA ALA A 68 -0.08 -2.09 7.55
C ALA A 68 0.44 -2.70 8.86
N ALA A 69 1.24 -3.77 8.77
CA ALA A 69 1.84 -4.44 9.92
C ALA A 69 2.78 -3.51 10.71
N MET A 70 3.65 -2.76 10.02
CA MET A 70 4.56 -1.80 10.63
C MET A 70 3.82 -0.67 11.36
N LYS A 71 2.77 -0.09 10.74
CA LYS A 71 1.93 0.93 11.39
C LYS A 71 1.30 0.40 12.68
N LEU A 72 0.75 -0.80 12.61
CA LEU A 72 0.15 -1.46 13.78
C LEU A 72 1.19 -1.70 14.88
N ALA A 73 2.40 -2.14 14.53
CA ALA A 73 3.47 -2.45 15.48
C ALA A 73 3.90 -1.25 16.33
N ILE A 74 3.88 -0.03 15.78
CA ILE A 74 4.19 1.21 16.52
C ILE A 74 2.95 1.90 17.10
N GLY A 75 1.79 1.22 17.10
CA GLY A 75 0.55 1.71 17.69
C GLY A 75 -0.19 2.75 16.85
N GLN A 76 0.11 2.91 15.56
CA GLN A 76 -0.70 3.73 14.66
C GLN A 76 -1.99 2.98 14.28
N PRO A 77 -3.16 3.62 14.36
CA PRO A 77 -4.41 2.98 13.95
C PRO A 77 -4.36 2.67 12.45
N LEU A 78 -4.77 1.46 12.08
CA LEU A 78 -5.00 1.09 10.68
C LEU A 78 -6.04 2.06 10.08
N PRO A 79 -5.89 2.48 8.81
CA PRO A 79 -6.96 3.19 8.14
C PRO A 79 -8.22 2.32 8.24
N ARG A 80 -9.32 2.89 8.72
CA ARG A 80 -10.59 2.16 8.82
C ARG A 80 -10.89 1.64 7.42
N SER A 81 -11.02 0.32 7.26
CA SER A 81 -11.63 -0.26 6.08
C SER A 81 -13.02 0.35 5.98
N THR A 82 -13.22 1.33 5.11
CA THR A 82 -14.56 1.77 4.75
C THR A 82 -15.25 0.53 4.20
N PRO A 83 -16.37 0.08 4.80
CA PRO A 83 -17.18 -0.93 4.17
C PRO A 83 -17.53 -0.42 2.77
N ALA A 84 -17.33 -1.25 1.75
CA ALA A 84 -17.95 -0.99 0.45
C ALA A 84 -19.45 -0.68 0.71
N PRO A 85 -20.05 0.29 0.02
CA PRO A 85 -21.44 0.62 0.25
C PRO A 85 -22.26 -0.64 -0.04
N THR A 86 -22.78 -1.25 1.02
CA THR A 86 -23.78 -2.30 0.91
C THR A 86 -24.97 -1.63 0.22
N GLN A 87 -25.24 -2.02 -1.03
CA GLN A 87 -26.52 -1.72 -1.67
C GLN A 87 -27.59 -2.48 -0.88
N GLY A 88 -28.06 -1.86 0.20
CA GLY A 88 -29.35 -2.16 0.82
C GLY A 88 -30.43 -1.47 0.00
N GLY A 89 -31.09 -2.24 -0.84
CA GLY A 89 -32.36 -1.89 -1.46
C GLY A 89 -33.34 -3.00 -1.13
N ASP A 90 -34.13 -2.79 -0.09
CA ASP A 90 -35.06 -3.78 0.42
C ASP A 90 -36.43 -3.76 -0.31
N HIS A 91 -37.08 -4.93 -0.28
CA HIS A 91 -38.53 -5.20 -0.19
C HIS A 91 -39.47 -5.21 -1.43
N HIS A 92 -40.04 -6.42 -1.59
CA HIS A 92 -41.43 -6.78 -1.89
C HIS A 92 -42.02 -6.65 -3.31
N SER A 93 -42.40 -7.79 -3.88
CA SER A 93 -43.79 -8.08 -4.31
C SER A 93 -43.98 -9.60 -4.47
N HIS A 94 -44.80 -10.19 -3.59
CA HIS A 94 -45.39 -11.52 -3.73
C HIS A 94 -46.51 -11.43 -4.79
N MET A 95 -46.49 -12.29 -5.81
CA MET A 95 -47.52 -12.35 -6.85
C MET A 95 -48.33 -13.64 -6.69
N GLU A 96 -49.60 -13.49 -6.27
CA GLU A 96 -50.63 -14.49 -6.53
C GLU A 96 -51.21 -14.25 -7.94
N HIS A 97 -51.30 -15.31 -8.74
CA HIS A 97 -52.43 -15.70 -9.62
C HIS A 97 -52.09 -17.05 -10.28
#